data_AF-A0A8J9W5D8-F1
#
_entry.id   AF-A0A8J9W5D8-F1
#
_cell.length_a   1.000
_cell.length_b   1.000
_cell.length_c   1.000
_cell.angle_alpha   90.00
_cell.angle_beta   90.00
_cell.angle_gamma   90.00
#
_symmetry.space_group_name_H-M   'P 1'
#
loop_
_entity.id
_entity.type
_entity.pdbx_description
1 polymer ?
#
loop_
_entity_poly.entity_id
_entity_poly.type
_entity_poly.pdbx_seq_one_letter_code
_entity_poly.pdbx_strand_id
1 'polypeptide(L)'
;MALQCAGVNHCNFVLAEDYPPSKSWAPGVIFLKYACFDDLLSIHYCSRELYISHSGPDSEGYIRTPGYPHFYVGDECRWKLRVHPEQRVRVTLLDVSLRSIGPFEKECIDFVSIEDSNGSVLLSTCEQVDLPLRLTSNTDTVEVVVEAKSKGAFPKRGVLLHYKSIGCVTLPAPSSGYLVYRNGDFAHYMCNVNLVFDDTQQRTRVLWCYDDNRWNDTVPACIEEAAHTVAGNDSAPESSDKDTKLPHNEANMIV
;
A
#
# COMPACT_ATOMS: atom_id res chain seq x y z
N MET A 1 -7.20 -34.06 -1.35
CA MET A 1 -8.40 -33.31 -0.96
C MET A 1 -7.93 -31.89 -0.73
N ALA A 2 -8.18 -31.01 -1.70
CA ALA A 2 -7.55 -29.70 -1.79
C ALA A 2 -8.29 -28.69 -0.91
N LEU A 3 -7.56 -27.93 -0.09
CA LEU A 3 -8.12 -26.71 0.50
C LEU A 3 -7.98 -25.60 -0.55
N GLN A 4 -9.10 -25.25 -1.18
CA GLN A 4 -9.22 -24.11 -2.07
C GLN A 4 -9.82 -22.94 -1.30
N CYS A 5 -8.97 -22.13 -0.66
CA CYS A 5 -9.32 -20.72 -0.46
C CYS A 5 -8.95 -19.98 -1.76
N ALA A 6 -9.64 -20.30 -2.85
CA ALA A 6 -9.46 -19.62 -4.13
C ALA A 6 -10.28 -18.32 -4.11
N GLY A 7 -9.59 -17.19 -4.21
CA GLY A 7 -10.16 -15.87 -4.05
C GLY A 7 -11.33 -15.58 -5.01
N VAL A 8 -12.50 -15.27 -4.44
CA VAL A 8 -13.47 -14.30 -4.99
C VAL A 8 -14.33 -13.79 -3.83
N ASN A 9 -13.98 -12.66 -3.22
CA ASN A 9 -14.73 -11.89 -2.19
C ASN A 9 -15.34 -12.61 -0.95
N HIS A 10 -15.31 -13.94 -0.92
CA HIS A 10 -15.89 -14.81 0.10
C HIS A 10 -14.99 -16.06 0.18
N CYS A 11 -14.20 -16.18 1.25
CA CYS A 11 -13.72 -17.51 1.66
C CYS A 11 -14.92 -18.25 2.25
N ASN A 12 -15.52 -19.15 1.48
CA ASN A 12 -16.54 -20.02 2.03
C ASN A 12 -15.83 -21.17 2.76
N PHE A 13 -16.08 -21.31 4.06
CA PHE A 13 -15.62 -22.44 4.85
C PHE A 13 -16.85 -23.17 5.36
N VAL A 14 -17.02 -24.39 4.88
CA VAL A 14 -18.05 -25.32 5.31
C VAL A 14 -17.35 -26.42 6.09
N LEU A 15 -17.38 -26.33 7.42
CA LEU A 15 -16.65 -27.22 8.32
C LEU A 15 -16.78 -28.72 7.98
N ALA A 16 -17.99 -29.19 7.65
CA ALA A 16 -18.25 -30.60 7.34
C ALA A 16 -17.72 -31.04 5.96
N GLU A 17 -17.50 -30.11 5.04
CA GLU A 17 -16.98 -30.36 3.69
C GLU A 17 -15.46 -30.19 3.68
N ASP A 18 -14.97 -29.10 4.25
CA ASP A 18 -13.54 -28.76 4.32
C ASP A 18 -12.79 -29.60 5.35
N TYR A 19 -13.47 -30.07 6.38
CA TYR A 19 -12.92 -30.99 7.38
C TYR A 19 -13.90 -32.15 7.64
N PRO A 20 -13.96 -33.17 6.76
CA PRO A 20 -14.92 -34.27 6.86
C PRO A 20 -14.99 -34.99 8.23
N PRO A 21 -13.88 -35.14 8.99
CA PRO A 21 -13.96 -35.71 10.33
C PRO A 21 -14.77 -34.90 11.34
N SER A 22 -15.06 -33.61 11.08
CA SER A 22 -15.92 -32.79 11.95
C SER A 22 -17.34 -33.32 12.07
N LYS A 23 -17.82 -34.11 11.10
CA LYS A 23 -19.17 -34.69 11.12
C LYS A 23 -19.43 -35.58 12.33
N SER A 24 -18.38 -36.13 12.94
CA SER A 24 -18.48 -36.96 14.15
C SER A 24 -18.22 -36.21 15.45
N TRP A 25 -17.98 -34.89 15.40
CA TRP A 25 -17.72 -34.10 16.60
C TRP A 25 -19.02 -33.86 17.39
N ALA A 26 -18.91 -33.87 18.72
CA ALA A 26 -19.99 -33.43 19.59
C ALA A 26 -20.23 -31.91 19.43
N PRO A 27 -21.44 -31.39 19.74
CA PRO A 27 -21.70 -29.95 19.68
C PRO A 27 -20.69 -29.16 20.50
N GLY A 28 -20.14 -28.09 19.92
CA GLY A 28 -19.11 -27.27 20.54
C GLY A 28 -18.83 -25.98 19.76
N VAL A 29 -17.91 -25.16 20.28
CA VAL A 29 -17.48 -23.91 19.65
C VAL A 29 -16.16 -24.15 18.91
N ILE A 30 -16.08 -23.64 17.68
CA ILE A 30 -14.87 -23.71 16.85
C ILE A 30 -14.47 -22.27 16.51
N PHE A 31 -13.19 -21.98 16.66
CA PHE A 31 -12.60 -20.71 16.24
C PHE A 31 -11.85 -20.92 14.93
N LEU A 32 -12.34 -20.29 13.86
CA LEU A 32 -11.70 -20.33 12.55
C LEU A 32 -10.98 -19.00 12.27
N LYS A 33 -9.68 -19.07 11.98
CA LYS A 33 -8.92 -17.95 11.43
C LYS A 33 -8.59 -18.28 9.98
N TYR A 34 -9.02 -17.42 9.05
CA TYR A 34 -8.76 -17.59 7.62
C TYR A 34 -8.20 -16.30 7.02
N ALA A 35 -7.46 -16.44 5.92
CA ALA A 35 -7.01 -15.35 5.09
C ALA A 35 -7.30 -15.72 3.62
N CYS A 36 -7.94 -14.82 2.89
CA CYS A 36 -8.19 -14.98 1.46
C CYS A 36 -7.13 -14.20 0.70
N PHE A 37 -6.44 -14.85 -0.23
CA PHE A 37 -5.58 -14.21 -1.20
C PHE A 37 -5.72 -14.93 -2.54
N ASP A 38 -5.38 -14.26 -3.63
CA ASP A 38 -5.36 -14.89 -4.94
C ASP A 38 -4.12 -15.79 -5.04
N ASP A 39 -4.34 -17.10 -5.04
CA ASP A 39 -3.27 -18.09 -5.11
C ASP A 39 -2.43 -17.94 -6.39
N LEU A 40 -3.05 -17.50 -7.49
CA LEU A 40 -2.40 -17.31 -8.79
C LEU A 40 -1.46 -16.09 -8.78
N LEU A 41 -1.73 -15.11 -7.92
CA LEU A 41 -0.92 -13.91 -7.77
C LEU A 41 0.15 -14.05 -6.67
N SER A 42 0.09 -15.13 -5.88
CA SER A 42 1.06 -15.38 -4.82
C SER A 42 2.38 -15.93 -5.37
N ILE A 43 3.48 -15.34 -4.93
CA ILE A 43 4.82 -15.83 -5.26
C ILE A 43 5.17 -16.96 -4.29
N HIS A 44 5.56 -18.11 -4.85
CA HIS A 44 5.96 -19.27 -4.07
C HIS A 44 7.31 -19.85 -4.48
N TYR A 45 7.92 -19.33 -5.56
CA TYR A 45 9.24 -19.76 -6.02
C TYR A 45 10.34 -19.03 -5.26
N CYS A 46 11.33 -19.80 -4.79
CA CYS A 46 12.48 -19.29 -4.04
C CYS A 46 13.50 -18.58 -4.93
N SER A 47 14.44 -17.88 -4.28
CA SER A 47 15.59 -17.20 -4.89
C SER A 47 15.19 -16.18 -5.96
N ARG A 48 14.13 -15.41 -5.68
CA ARG A 48 13.60 -14.40 -6.59
C ARG A 48 13.87 -13.00 -6.10
N GLU A 49 14.17 -12.14 -7.05
CA GLU A 49 14.18 -10.70 -6.87
C GLU A 49 12.91 -10.10 -7.48
N LEU A 50 12.27 -9.20 -6.73
CA LEU A 50 10.98 -8.62 -7.02
C LEU A 50 11.12 -7.11 -7.01
N TYR A 51 10.78 -6.49 -8.14
CA TYR A 51 10.67 -5.03 -8.26
C TYR A 51 9.20 -4.66 -8.11
N ILE A 52 8.86 -4.09 -6.95
CA ILE A 52 7.50 -3.75 -6.57
C ILE A 52 7.17 -2.37 -7.14
N SER A 53 5.99 -2.25 -7.74
CA SER A 53 5.54 -0.98 -8.32
C SER A 53 5.43 0.11 -7.27
N HIS A 54 5.71 1.36 -7.66
CA HIS A 54 5.67 2.48 -6.73
C HIS A 54 4.25 2.79 -6.23
N SER A 55 3.21 2.44 -6.99
CA SER A 55 1.81 2.61 -6.61
C SER A 55 0.90 1.70 -7.46
N GLY A 56 -0.38 1.61 -7.11
CA GLY A 56 -1.37 0.81 -7.82
C GLY A 56 -1.42 -0.66 -7.38
N PRO A 57 -2.15 -1.53 -8.10
CA PRO A 57 -2.38 -2.92 -7.69
C PRO A 57 -1.10 -3.74 -7.53
N ASP A 58 -0.09 -3.50 -8.37
CA ASP A 58 1.18 -4.23 -8.35
C ASP A 58 2.18 -3.70 -7.30
N SER A 59 1.76 -2.73 -6.47
CA SER A 59 2.56 -2.18 -5.38
C SER A 59 2.48 -2.98 -4.09
N GLU A 60 1.69 -4.05 -4.11
CA GLU A 60 1.53 -4.99 -3.01
C GLU A 60 1.28 -6.42 -3.52
N GLY A 61 1.44 -7.40 -2.64
CA GLY A 61 1.23 -8.80 -3.02
C GLY A 61 1.55 -9.78 -1.89
N TYR A 62 1.47 -11.06 -2.20
CA TYR A 62 1.65 -12.14 -1.23
C TYR A 62 2.81 -13.06 -1.60
N ILE A 63 3.55 -13.51 -0.60
CA ILE A 63 4.62 -14.49 -0.74
C ILE A 63 4.36 -15.63 0.23
N ARG A 64 4.60 -16.86 -0.22
CA ARG A 64 4.48 -18.06 0.61
C ARG A 64 5.61 -19.04 0.35
N THR A 65 5.91 -19.88 1.34
CA THR A 65 6.83 -21.01 1.14
C THR A 65 6.24 -22.03 0.16
N PRO A 66 7.07 -22.69 -0.67
CA PRO A 66 6.63 -23.83 -1.48
C PRO A 66 5.93 -24.89 -0.61
N GLY A 67 4.76 -25.35 -1.04
CA GLY A 67 3.96 -26.35 -0.31
C GLY A 67 2.98 -25.77 0.70
N TYR A 68 3.03 -24.45 1.01
CA TYR A 68 2.04 -23.79 1.87
C TYR A 68 0.62 -23.96 1.30
N PRO A 69 -0.41 -24.31 2.11
CA PRO A 69 -0.38 -24.43 3.57
C PRO A 69 -0.17 -25.88 4.07
N HIS A 70 0.22 -26.82 3.22
CA HIS A 70 0.23 -28.24 3.58
C HIS A 70 1.52 -28.67 4.26
N PHE A 71 2.65 -28.18 3.75
CA PHE A 71 3.98 -28.48 4.27
C PHE A 71 4.94 -27.36 3.88
N TYR A 72 6.11 -27.32 4.51
CA TYR A 72 7.27 -26.64 3.96
C TYR A 72 8.38 -27.65 3.71
N VAL A 73 9.26 -27.34 2.76
CA VAL A 73 10.42 -28.19 2.42
C VAL A 73 11.67 -27.67 3.10
N GLY A 74 12.52 -28.60 3.51
CA GLY A 74 13.86 -28.30 4.02
C GLY A 74 14.77 -27.84 2.91
N ASP A 75 15.01 -26.53 2.82
CA ASP A 75 16.01 -25.83 2.01
C ASP A 75 16.01 -24.34 2.40
N GLU A 76 16.92 -23.54 1.84
CA GLU A 76 16.87 -22.09 1.93
C GLU A 76 15.94 -21.50 0.86
N CYS A 77 15.00 -20.66 1.27
CA CYS A 77 14.12 -19.93 0.38
C CYS A 77 14.26 -18.41 0.60
N ARG A 78 14.72 -17.69 -0.42
CA ARG A 78 15.06 -16.26 -0.33
C ARG A 78 14.23 -15.43 -1.30
N TRP A 79 13.68 -14.32 -0.83
CA TRP A 79 13.02 -13.31 -1.65
C TRP A 79 13.58 -11.94 -1.37
N LYS A 80 14.07 -11.28 -2.42
CA LYS A 80 14.59 -9.93 -2.35
C LYS A 80 13.57 -8.96 -2.93
N LEU A 81 13.06 -8.06 -2.10
CA LEU A 81 12.02 -7.10 -2.45
C LEU A 81 12.66 -5.73 -2.61
N ARG A 82 12.48 -5.12 -3.77
CA ARG A 82 13.00 -3.79 -4.10
C ARG A 82 11.85 -2.86 -4.49
N VAL A 83 11.86 -1.65 -3.93
CA VAL A 83 10.95 -0.56 -4.29
C VAL A 83 11.72 0.62 -4.86
N HIS A 84 11.03 1.72 -5.17
CA HIS A 84 11.71 2.95 -5.57
C HIS A 84 12.62 3.46 -4.43
N PRO A 85 13.78 4.10 -4.70
CA PRO A 85 14.70 4.61 -3.68
C PRO A 85 14.11 5.62 -2.67
N GLU A 86 12.97 6.22 -3.00
CA GLU A 86 12.22 7.12 -2.10
C GLU A 86 11.17 6.42 -1.25
N GLN A 87 11.07 5.09 -1.38
CA GLN A 87 10.09 4.25 -0.72
C GLN A 87 10.77 3.26 0.23
N ARG A 88 9.93 2.65 1.06
CA ARG A 88 10.28 1.56 1.96
C ARG A 88 9.37 0.37 1.70
N VAL A 89 9.75 -0.81 2.19
CA VAL A 89 8.97 -2.03 2.08
C VAL A 89 8.35 -2.33 3.42
N ARG A 90 7.02 -2.50 3.46
CA ARG A 90 6.34 -3.09 4.60
C ARG A 90 6.09 -4.56 4.34
N VAL A 91 6.64 -5.41 5.19
CA VAL A 91 6.39 -6.85 5.23
C VAL A 91 5.43 -7.14 6.39
N THR A 92 4.32 -7.78 6.09
CA THR A 92 3.34 -8.22 7.08
C THR A 92 3.33 -9.73 7.12
N LEU A 93 3.85 -10.33 8.18
CA LEU A 93 3.72 -11.77 8.40
C LEU A 93 2.27 -12.09 8.76
N LEU A 94 1.64 -12.98 7.98
CA LEU A 94 0.25 -13.39 8.16
C LEU A 94 0.15 -14.78 8.79
N ASP A 95 1.09 -15.66 8.46
CA ASP A 95 1.20 -16.99 9.02
C ASP A 95 2.66 -17.40 9.15
N VAL A 96 3.04 -17.90 10.32
CA VAL A 96 4.34 -18.52 10.57
C VAL A 96 4.09 -19.82 11.31
N SER A 97 4.29 -20.93 10.61
CA SER A 97 4.11 -22.27 11.11
C SER A 97 5.30 -23.11 10.67
N LEU A 98 6.38 -22.99 11.42
CA LEU A 98 7.60 -23.78 11.24
C LEU A 98 7.74 -24.77 12.40
N ARG A 99 8.75 -25.64 12.31
CA ARG A 99 9.14 -26.50 13.41
C ARG A 99 9.60 -25.64 14.59
N SER A 100 8.93 -25.82 15.73
CA SER A 100 9.32 -25.21 17.00
C SER A 100 10.59 -25.86 17.58
N ILE A 101 11.21 -25.19 18.54
CA ILE A 101 12.38 -25.69 19.26
C ILE A 101 12.03 -27.02 19.95
N GLY A 102 12.75 -28.08 19.61
CA GLY A 102 12.60 -29.39 20.24
C GLY A 102 13.09 -29.41 21.70
N PRO A 103 12.75 -30.46 22.47
CA PRO A 103 13.09 -30.55 23.90
C PRO A 103 14.61 -30.59 24.19
N PHE A 104 15.43 -30.88 23.18
CA PHE A 104 16.89 -30.94 23.29
C PHE A 104 17.58 -29.82 22.50
N GLU A 105 16.81 -28.88 21.96
CA GLU A 105 17.28 -27.77 21.15
C GLU A 105 17.25 -26.48 21.97
N LYS A 106 18.24 -25.62 21.75
CA LYS A 106 18.35 -24.32 22.42
C LYS A 106 17.89 -23.16 21.53
N GLU A 107 17.83 -23.40 20.22
CA GLU A 107 17.61 -22.38 19.20
C GLU A 107 16.73 -22.96 18.08
N CYS A 108 16.13 -22.07 17.30
CA CYS A 108 15.38 -22.42 16.11
C CYS A 108 16.28 -23.10 15.07
N ILE A 109 15.92 -24.30 14.63
CA ILE A 109 16.59 -24.98 13.51
C ILE A 109 16.08 -24.46 12.17
N ASP A 110 14.76 -24.31 12.06
CA ASP A 110 14.09 -23.75 10.90
C ASP A 110 13.51 -22.40 11.30
N PHE A 111 13.82 -21.33 10.57
CA PHE A 111 13.38 -19.99 10.93
C PHE A 111 13.09 -19.13 9.71
N VAL A 112 12.30 -18.08 9.92
CA VAL A 112 12.13 -16.98 8.99
C VAL A 112 12.87 -15.75 9.53
N SER A 113 13.64 -15.11 8.68
CA SER A 113 14.27 -13.82 8.94
C SER A 113 13.86 -12.78 7.91
N ILE A 114 13.80 -11.53 8.37
CA ILE A 114 13.54 -10.36 7.54
C ILE A 114 14.67 -9.38 7.81
N GLU A 115 15.48 -9.14 6.80
CA GLU A 115 16.71 -8.34 6.87
C GLU A 115 16.65 -7.18 5.88
N ASP A 116 16.99 -6.00 6.36
CA ASP A 116 17.07 -4.79 5.55
C ASP A 116 18.43 -4.73 4.83
N SER A 117 18.52 -4.06 3.68
CA SER A 117 19.75 -4.10 2.86
C SER A 117 20.99 -3.46 3.51
N ASN A 118 20.80 -2.71 4.60
CA ASN A 118 21.86 -2.16 5.45
C ASN A 118 22.40 -3.16 6.50
N GLY A 119 21.92 -4.41 6.51
CA GLY A 119 22.29 -5.46 7.47
C GLY A 119 21.48 -5.46 8.76
N SER A 120 20.46 -4.59 8.89
CA SER A 120 19.57 -4.59 10.05
C SER A 120 18.59 -5.75 9.97
N VAL A 121 18.63 -6.64 10.96
CA VAL A 121 17.65 -7.72 11.10
C VAL A 121 16.40 -7.17 11.79
N LEU A 122 15.28 -7.10 11.06
CA LEU A 122 13.99 -6.65 11.58
C LEU A 122 13.28 -7.74 12.38
N LEU A 123 13.48 -9.00 11.99
CA LEU A 123 12.93 -10.17 12.69
C LEU A 123 13.76 -11.41 12.37
N SER A 124 13.90 -12.31 13.34
CA SER A 124 14.26 -13.71 13.13
C SER A 124 13.47 -14.58 14.11
N THR A 125 12.66 -15.52 13.63
CA THR A 125 11.81 -16.36 14.48
C THR A 125 11.44 -17.70 13.85
N CYS A 126 11.19 -18.71 14.68
CA CYS A 126 10.51 -19.96 14.30
C CYS A 126 9.17 -20.14 15.04
N GLU A 127 8.84 -19.21 15.93
CA GLU A 127 7.65 -19.27 16.75
C GLU A 127 6.51 -18.47 16.15
N GLN A 128 5.29 -18.86 16.53
CA GLN A 128 4.10 -18.14 16.15
C GLN A 128 4.04 -16.85 16.99
N VAL A 129 4.38 -15.74 16.36
CA VAL A 129 4.28 -14.39 16.93
C VAL A 129 2.80 -13.95 17.01
N ASP A 130 2.48 -12.84 17.68
CA ASP A 130 1.16 -12.22 17.56
C ASP A 130 0.96 -11.70 16.13
N LEU A 131 0.22 -12.47 15.33
CA LEU A 131 -0.01 -12.21 13.90
C LEU A 131 -1.36 -11.51 13.65
N PRO A 132 -1.42 -10.49 12.76
CA PRO A 132 -0.39 -10.15 11.77
C PRO A 132 0.71 -9.21 12.32
N LEU A 133 1.97 -9.59 12.11
CA LEU A 133 3.13 -8.77 12.52
C LEU A 133 3.56 -7.88 11.35
N ARG A 134 3.52 -6.57 11.54
CA ARG A 134 3.90 -5.56 10.53
C ARG A 134 5.31 -5.04 10.80
N LEU A 135 6.18 -5.14 9.81
CA LEU A 135 7.56 -4.69 9.85
C LEU A 135 7.82 -3.78 8.65
N THR A 136 8.39 -2.61 8.88
CA THR A 136 8.72 -1.65 7.81
C THR A 136 10.23 -1.50 7.75
N SER A 137 10.80 -1.66 6.55
CA SER A 137 12.23 -1.45 6.31
C SER A 137 12.63 0.00 6.48
N ASN A 138 13.92 0.23 6.71
CA ASN A 138 14.53 1.56 6.69
C ASN A 138 15.14 1.88 5.32
N THR A 139 15.41 0.88 4.48
CA THR A 139 15.87 1.05 3.09
C THR A 139 14.79 0.70 2.06
N ASP A 140 15.11 0.91 0.79
CA ASP A 140 14.31 0.56 -0.40
C ASP A 140 14.36 -0.93 -0.75
N THR A 141 15.18 -1.72 -0.03
CA THR A 141 15.39 -3.13 -0.31
C THR A 141 15.32 -3.95 0.98
N VAL A 142 14.44 -4.95 1.02
CA VAL A 142 14.35 -5.92 2.13
C VAL A 142 14.48 -7.33 1.60
N GLU A 143 15.10 -8.20 2.38
CA GLU A 143 15.24 -9.61 2.08
C GLU A 143 14.48 -10.45 3.10
N VAL A 144 13.66 -11.37 2.61
CA VAL A 144 12.97 -12.36 3.43
C VAL A 144 13.62 -13.71 3.16
N VAL A 145 14.12 -14.36 4.21
CA VAL A 145 14.77 -15.66 4.13
C VAL A 145 14.01 -16.64 5.02
N VAL A 146 13.61 -17.77 4.47
CA VAL A 146 13.18 -18.93 5.23
C VAL A 146 14.28 -19.96 5.11
N GLU A 147 14.99 -20.20 6.21
CA GLU A 147 16.06 -21.19 6.27
C GLU A 147 15.55 -22.41 7.03
N ALA A 148 15.24 -23.48 6.30
CA ALA A 148 14.80 -24.75 6.88
C ALA A 148 15.94 -25.78 6.79
N LYS A 149 16.75 -25.87 7.87
CA LYS A 149 17.88 -26.83 7.93
C LYS A 149 17.42 -28.27 8.12
N SER A 150 16.18 -28.46 8.58
CA SER A 150 15.60 -29.78 8.77
C SER A 150 15.36 -30.45 7.41
N LYS A 151 15.70 -31.75 7.27
CA LYS A 151 15.60 -32.45 5.97
C LYS A 151 14.20 -32.97 5.68
N GLY A 152 13.74 -32.80 4.43
CA GLY A 152 12.48 -33.37 3.93
C GLY A 152 11.30 -32.40 3.98
N ALA A 153 10.09 -32.92 3.78
CA ALA A 153 8.85 -32.15 3.85
C ALA A 153 8.26 -32.22 5.27
N PHE A 154 8.13 -31.06 5.92
CA PHE A 154 7.61 -30.95 7.28
C PHE A 154 6.10 -30.65 7.28
N PRO A 155 5.28 -31.39 8.04
CA PRO A 155 3.83 -31.23 8.06
C PRO A 155 3.39 -30.02 8.92
N LYS A 156 3.92 -28.85 8.59
CA LYS A 156 3.52 -27.54 9.13
C LYS A 156 3.26 -26.60 7.98
N ARG A 157 2.45 -25.57 8.20
CA ARG A 157 1.92 -24.77 7.10
C ARG A 157 3.02 -24.01 6.33
N GLY A 158 4.11 -23.63 6.99
CA GLY A 158 5.16 -22.81 6.41
C GLY A 158 4.96 -21.32 6.73
N VAL A 159 5.35 -20.45 5.80
CA VAL A 159 5.25 -18.99 5.98
C VAL A 159 4.33 -18.40 4.90
N LEU A 160 3.47 -17.47 5.31
CA LEU A 160 2.70 -16.59 4.43
C LEU A 160 2.90 -15.15 4.87
N LEU A 161 3.22 -14.28 3.92
CA LEU A 161 3.39 -12.86 4.15
C LEU A 161 2.74 -12.03 3.05
N HIS A 162 2.45 -10.77 3.39
CA HIS A 162 2.05 -9.72 2.48
C HIS A 162 3.14 -8.65 2.43
N TYR A 163 3.46 -8.13 1.26
CA TYR A 163 4.36 -6.99 1.10
C TYR A 163 3.61 -5.80 0.50
N LYS A 164 4.07 -4.58 0.80
CA LYS A 164 3.58 -3.35 0.19
C LYS A 164 4.69 -2.29 0.12
N SER A 165 4.76 -1.54 -0.97
CA SER A 165 5.60 -0.34 -1.04
C SER A 165 4.96 0.80 -0.25
N ILE A 166 5.77 1.54 0.50
CA ILE A 166 5.36 2.62 1.40
C ILE A 166 6.13 3.89 1.07
N GLY A 167 5.44 5.03 1.08
CA GLY A 167 5.92 6.34 0.68
C GLY A 167 5.49 6.67 -0.75
N CYS A 168 5.11 7.92 -1.01
CA CYS A 168 4.78 8.36 -2.35
C CYS A 168 6.03 8.90 -3.07
N VAL A 169 6.35 8.36 -4.25
CA VAL A 169 7.47 8.80 -5.09
C VAL A 169 7.25 10.24 -5.56
N THR A 170 8.28 11.08 -5.54
CA THR A 170 8.15 12.48 -5.94
C THR A 170 7.71 12.57 -7.40
N LEU A 171 6.60 13.25 -7.67
CA LEU A 171 6.17 13.51 -9.05
C LEU A 171 7.07 14.59 -9.68
N PRO A 172 7.37 14.49 -10.99
CA PRO A 172 8.19 15.50 -11.67
C PRO A 172 7.53 16.88 -11.61
N ALA A 173 8.35 17.92 -11.59
CA ALA A 173 7.86 19.29 -11.70
C ALA A 173 7.12 19.50 -13.04
N PRO A 174 6.07 20.34 -13.07
CA PRO A 174 5.34 20.63 -14.31
C PRO A 174 6.21 21.42 -15.29
N SER A 175 5.89 21.36 -16.58
CA SER A 175 6.50 22.25 -17.57
C SER A 175 6.22 23.70 -17.19
N SER A 176 7.27 24.51 -17.01
CA SER A 176 7.18 25.90 -16.54
C SER A 176 6.66 26.06 -15.10
N GLY A 177 6.98 25.12 -14.22
CA GLY A 177 6.86 25.28 -12.78
C GLY A 177 7.91 24.47 -12.03
N TYR A 178 7.73 24.38 -10.71
CA TYR A 178 8.71 23.76 -9.82
C TYR A 178 8.05 23.16 -8.58
N LEU A 179 8.73 22.19 -7.97
CA LEU A 179 8.43 21.69 -6.64
C LEU A 179 8.98 22.70 -5.62
N VAL A 180 8.11 23.25 -4.78
CA VAL A 180 8.45 24.20 -3.72
C VAL A 180 9.03 23.46 -2.52
N TYR A 181 8.28 22.45 -2.04
CA TYR A 181 8.63 21.67 -0.85
C TYR A 181 7.92 20.32 -0.88
N ARG A 182 8.53 19.30 -0.27
CA ARG A 182 7.94 17.98 -0.07
C ARG A 182 8.36 17.39 1.27
N ASN A 183 7.45 16.63 1.87
CA ASN A 183 7.76 15.64 2.91
C ASN A 183 7.08 14.29 2.60
N GLY A 184 6.99 13.40 3.60
CA GLY A 184 6.36 12.09 3.44
C GLY A 184 4.85 12.13 3.23
N ASP A 185 4.18 13.20 3.66
CA ASP A 185 2.72 13.29 3.70
C ASP A 185 2.16 14.19 2.59
N PHE A 186 2.91 15.21 2.15
CA PHE A 186 2.46 16.12 1.10
C PHE A 186 3.60 16.69 0.24
N ALA A 187 3.24 17.16 -0.94
CA ALA A 187 4.13 17.84 -1.88
C ALA A 187 3.47 19.12 -2.43
N HIS A 188 4.21 20.23 -2.46
CA HIS A 188 3.73 21.55 -2.87
C HIS A 188 4.43 21.98 -4.16
N TYR A 189 3.65 22.18 -5.21
CA TYR A 189 4.11 22.60 -6.54
C TYR A 189 3.59 24.00 -6.86
N MET A 190 4.34 24.73 -7.68
CA MET A 190 3.96 26.08 -8.11
C MET A 190 4.38 26.34 -9.56
N CYS A 191 3.50 26.98 -10.31
CA CYS A 191 3.80 27.46 -11.65
C CYS A 191 4.65 28.74 -11.62
N ASN A 192 5.37 29.00 -12.71
CA ASN A 192 6.09 30.26 -12.90
C ASN A 192 5.13 31.47 -12.89
N VAL A 193 5.69 32.68 -12.92
CA VAL A 193 4.90 33.91 -12.91
C VAL A 193 3.96 33.95 -14.13
N ASN A 194 2.72 34.37 -13.93
CA ASN A 194 1.64 34.46 -14.93
C ASN A 194 1.17 33.13 -15.54
N LEU A 195 1.56 31.99 -14.94
CA LEU A 195 1.08 30.68 -15.33
C LEU A 195 0.27 30.03 -14.21
N VAL A 196 -0.69 29.20 -14.60
CA VAL A 196 -1.56 28.43 -13.71
C VAL A 196 -1.63 26.97 -14.17
N PHE A 197 -1.94 26.05 -13.26
CA PHE A 197 -2.23 24.66 -13.63
C PHE A 197 -3.47 24.61 -14.52
N ASP A 198 -3.40 23.87 -15.63
CA ASP A 198 -4.43 23.83 -16.67
C ASP A 198 -5.83 23.44 -16.16
N ASP A 199 -5.88 22.58 -15.16
CA ASP A 199 -7.10 21.99 -14.62
C ASP A 199 -7.75 22.82 -13.50
N THR A 200 -6.94 23.41 -12.62
CA THR A 200 -7.43 24.16 -11.45
C THR A 200 -7.46 25.66 -11.66
N GLN A 201 -6.77 26.17 -12.69
CA GLN A 201 -6.55 27.61 -12.90
C GLN A 201 -5.94 28.30 -11.67
N GLN A 202 -5.21 27.55 -10.84
CA GLN A 202 -4.48 28.07 -9.69
C GLN A 202 -2.99 28.01 -9.97
N ARG A 203 -2.24 28.99 -9.44
CA ARG A 203 -0.77 29.01 -9.55
C ARG A 203 -0.09 27.94 -8.67
N THR A 204 -0.79 27.45 -7.65
CA THR A 204 -0.26 26.53 -6.63
C THR A 204 -1.03 25.22 -6.62
N ARG A 205 -0.34 24.11 -6.32
CA ARG A 205 -0.96 22.80 -6.13
C ARG A 205 -0.34 22.05 -4.96
N VAL A 206 -1.17 21.47 -4.11
CA VAL A 206 -0.72 20.64 -2.99
C VAL A 206 -1.27 19.23 -3.17
N LEU A 207 -0.37 18.25 -3.17
CA LEU A 207 -0.68 16.83 -3.24
C LEU A 207 -0.52 16.19 -1.86
N TRP A 208 -1.40 15.24 -1.54
CA TRP A 208 -1.39 14.48 -0.29
C TRP A 208 -1.14 13.01 -0.58
N CYS A 209 -0.25 12.40 0.20
CA CYS A 209 0.07 10.98 0.14
C CYS A 209 -0.88 10.21 1.06
N TYR A 210 -1.58 9.23 0.51
CA TYR A 210 -2.52 8.36 1.23
C TYR A 210 -2.38 6.92 0.75
N ASP A 211 -3.09 5.99 1.41
CA ASP A 211 -3.04 4.54 1.14
C ASP A 211 -1.62 3.97 1.07
N ASP A 212 -0.77 4.51 1.93
CA ASP A 212 0.67 4.27 2.06
C ASP A 212 1.56 4.69 0.88
N ASN A 213 1.09 4.77 -0.37
CA ASN A 213 1.96 5.04 -1.52
C ASN A 213 1.28 5.77 -2.71
N ARG A 214 0.11 6.37 -2.51
CA ARG A 214 -0.66 7.01 -3.58
C ARG A 214 -0.81 8.52 -3.37
N TRP A 215 -0.54 9.30 -4.41
CA TRP A 215 -0.88 10.72 -4.45
C TRP A 215 -2.36 10.94 -4.75
N ASN A 216 -2.99 11.90 -4.08
CA ASN A 216 -4.42 12.21 -4.25
C ASN A 216 -4.75 12.75 -5.63
N ASP A 217 -3.74 13.27 -6.31
CA ASP A 217 -3.87 13.93 -7.59
C ASP A 217 -2.55 13.88 -8.38
N THR A 218 -2.56 14.45 -9.58
CA THR A 218 -1.42 14.50 -10.50
C THR A 218 -0.80 15.90 -10.55
N VAL A 219 0.27 16.06 -11.34
CA VAL A 219 0.92 17.35 -11.60
C VAL A 219 0.78 17.67 -13.09
N PRO A 220 -0.29 18.40 -13.49
CA PRO A 220 -0.50 18.80 -14.88
C PRO A 220 0.43 19.93 -15.34
N ALA A 221 0.37 20.29 -16.61
CA ALA A 221 1.17 21.36 -17.17
C ALA A 221 0.70 22.75 -16.69
N CYS A 222 1.65 23.69 -16.62
CA CYS A 222 1.34 25.10 -16.40
C CYS A 222 1.05 25.79 -17.74
N ILE A 223 -0.06 26.54 -17.82
CA ILE A 223 -0.50 27.30 -18.99
C ILE A 223 -0.65 28.78 -18.67
N GLU A 224 -0.65 29.63 -19.70
CA GLU A 224 -0.99 31.04 -19.53
C GLU A 224 -2.44 31.18 -19.06
N GLU A 225 -2.65 32.07 -18.09
CA GLU A 225 -4.00 32.40 -17.65
C GLU A 225 -4.77 32.97 -18.84
N ALA A 226 -5.84 32.29 -19.25
CA ALA A 226 -6.68 32.76 -20.34
C ALA A 226 -7.26 34.12 -19.91
N ALA A 227 -6.72 35.20 -20.47
CA ALA A 227 -7.26 36.53 -20.25
C ALA A 227 -8.74 36.48 -20.61
N HIS A 228 -9.61 36.68 -19.61
CA HIS A 228 -11.01 36.99 -19.87
C HIS A 228 -11.00 38.17 -20.85
N THR A 229 -11.31 37.87 -22.11
CA THR A 229 -11.55 38.88 -23.12
C THR A 229 -12.82 39.60 -22.67
N VAL A 230 -12.63 40.65 -21.87
CA VAL A 230 -13.63 41.70 -21.75
C VAL A 230 -13.70 42.28 -23.14
N ALA A 231 -14.65 41.79 -23.93
CA ALA A 231 -15.06 42.42 -25.17
C ALA A 231 -15.59 43.81 -24.79
N GLY A 232 -14.69 44.79 -24.82
CA GLY A 232 -15.06 46.18 -24.93
C GLY A 232 -15.80 46.35 -26.24
N ASN A 233 -17.09 46.65 -26.15
CA ASN A 233 -17.80 47.33 -27.21
C ASN A 233 -18.00 48.78 -26.78
N ASP A 234 -17.21 49.64 -27.40
CA ASP A 234 -17.40 51.08 -27.42
C ASP A 234 -18.72 51.48 -28.11
N SER A 235 -19.18 52.70 -27.74
CA SER A 235 -20.00 53.67 -28.49
C SER A 235 -21.53 53.79 -28.29
N ALA A 236 -21.86 54.71 -27.36
CA ALA A 236 -22.73 55.91 -27.50
C ALA A 236 -24.29 55.78 -27.46
N PRO A 237 -25.07 56.86 -27.16
CA PRO A 237 -24.71 58.27 -26.92
C PRO A 237 -25.29 58.93 -25.65
N GLU A 238 -24.91 60.20 -25.44
CA GLU A 238 -25.46 61.16 -24.48
C GLU A 238 -27.00 61.25 -24.48
N SER A 239 -27.59 61.34 -23.29
CA SER A 239 -28.79 62.15 -23.09
C SER A 239 -28.81 62.74 -21.68
N SER A 240 -28.75 64.06 -21.64
CA SER A 240 -29.08 64.90 -20.49
C SER A 240 -30.52 64.67 -20.04
N ASP A 241 -30.76 64.42 -18.75
CA ASP A 241 -31.87 65.10 -18.08
C ASP A 241 -31.75 65.13 -16.55
N LYS A 242 -32.31 66.20 -15.99
CA LYS A 242 -32.15 66.72 -14.63
C LYS A 242 -33.02 66.02 -13.57
N ASP A 243 -32.56 66.19 -12.33
CA ASP A 243 -33.31 66.29 -11.07
C ASP A 243 -34.24 65.11 -10.66
N THR A 244 -34.05 64.58 -9.45
CA THR A 244 -34.80 65.00 -8.24
C THR A 244 -34.67 63.95 -7.10
N LYS A 245 -34.31 64.42 -5.89
CA LYS A 245 -34.64 63.90 -4.54
C LYS A 245 -34.29 62.46 -4.12
N LEU A 246 -33.39 62.38 -3.14
CA LEU A 246 -33.53 61.44 -2.01
C LEU A 246 -34.84 61.71 -1.25
N PRO A 247 -35.45 60.67 -0.65
CA PRO A 247 -35.34 60.59 0.79
C PRO A 247 -34.99 59.19 1.33
N HIS A 248 -34.32 59.26 2.48
CA HIS A 248 -34.21 58.25 3.53
C HIS A 248 -35.50 57.43 3.74
N ASN A 249 -35.35 56.13 3.96
CA ASN A 249 -36.08 55.47 5.05
C ASN A 249 -35.32 54.24 5.54
N GLU A 250 -34.97 54.28 6.83
CA GLU A 250 -34.57 53.13 7.62
C GLU A 250 -35.75 52.17 7.79
N ALA A 251 -35.48 50.87 7.94
CA ALA A 251 -35.78 50.14 9.17
C ALA A 251 -35.62 48.62 8.96
N ASN A 252 -34.79 48.03 9.84
CA ASN A 252 -35.03 46.81 10.61
C ASN A 252 -35.35 45.48 9.90
N MET A 253 -35.03 44.28 10.40
CA MET A 253 -34.24 43.72 11.50
C MET A 253 -34.63 42.21 11.49
N ILE A 254 -33.81 41.35 12.12
CA ILE A 254 -34.13 39.99 12.65
C ILE A 254 -34.14 38.87 11.57
N VAL A 255 -33.46 37.72 11.69
CA VAL A 255 -32.83 36.94 12.78
C VAL A 255 -31.45 36.46 12.32
#